data_AF-A0A8S4D1K2-F1
#
_entry.id   AF-A0A8S4D1K2-F1
#
_cell.length_a   1.000
_cell.length_b   1.000
_cell.length_c   1.000
_cell.angle_alpha   90.00
_cell.angle_beta   90.00
_cell.angle_gamma   90.00
#
_symmetry.space_group_name_H-M   'P 1'
#
loop_
_entity.id
_entity.type
_entity.pdbx_description
1 polymer ?
#
loop_
_entity_poly.entity_id
_entity_poly.type
_entity_poly.pdbx_seq_one_letter_code
_entity_poly.pdbx_strand_id
1 'polypeptide(L)'
;MHGIQTRDHVVTRAAALRPCAAAAAAAVCDIITQPTELDLLGALSLHNTSRGGVTGAPGMQAQRAAYALQGESRSLEVEGEVFSKATELLRRSPEFTVLATLKQEPANSGTILSFSHGYNR
;
A
#
# COMPACT_ATOMS: atom_id res chain seq x y z
N MET A 1 -20.69 65.53 -54.36
CA MET A 1 -21.17 64.27 -54.96
C MET A 1 -20.13 63.20 -54.70
N HIS A 2 -20.58 62.03 -54.24
CA HIS A 2 -19.83 60.80 -53.97
C HIS A 2 -18.87 60.87 -52.76
N GLY A 3 -18.93 59.97 -51.80
CA GLY A 3 -19.68 58.72 -51.72
C GLY A 3 -19.08 57.89 -50.60
N ILE A 4 -19.93 57.51 -49.66
CA ILE A 4 -19.63 56.85 -48.39
C ILE A 4 -18.87 55.54 -48.62
N GLN A 5 -17.86 55.29 -47.78
CA GLN A 5 -17.06 54.07 -47.71
C GLN A 5 -17.95 52.92 -47.19
N THR A 6 -18.54 52.13 -48.08
CA THR A 6 -19.26 50.90 -47.75
C THR A 6 -18.27 49.74 -47.62
N ARG A 7 -18.10 49.29 -46.37
CA ARG A 7 -17.45 48.02 -46.03
C ARG A 7 -18.40 46.88 -46.43
N ASP A 8 -18.06 46.17 -47.50
CA ASP A 8 -18.74 44.92 -47.84
C ASP A 8 -18.33 43.82 -46.87
N HIS A 9 -19.37 43.28 -46.22
CA HIS A 9 -19.35 42.09 -45.39
C HIS A 9 -19.12 40.85 -46.26
N VAL A 10 -17.87 40.39 -46.35
CA VAL A 10 -17.60 39.00 -46.74
C VAL A 10 -17.69 38.14 -45.49
N VAL A 11 -18.85 37.46 -45.39
CA VAL A 11 -19.16 36.44 -44.40
C VAL A 11 -18.28 35.21 -44.67
N THR A 12 -17.11 35.14 -44.04
CA THR A 12 -16.35 33.88 -43.98
C THR A 12 -16.97 33.02 -42.88
N ARG A 13 -17.73 31.99 -43.28
CA ARG A 13 -18.23 30.94 -42.40
C ARG A 13 -17.06 30.22 -41.74
N ALA A 14 -16.73 30.58 -40.50
CA ALA A 14 -15.89 29.78 -39.64
C ALA A 14 -16.64 28.48 -39.30
N ALA A 15 -16.09 27.33 -39.71
CA ALA A 15 -16.55 26.04 -39.26
C ALA A 15 -16.38 25.96 -37.73
N ALA A 16 -17.45 25.61 -37.03
CA ALA A 16 -17.47 25.44 -35.60
C ALA A 16 -16.57 24.26 -35.18
N LEU A 17 -15.32 24.55 -34.81
CA LEU A 17 -14.52 23.68 -33.96
C LEU A 17 -15.07 23.80 -32.54
N ARG A 18 -15.67 22.72 -32.03
CA ARG A 18 -16.13 22.61 -30.64
C ARG A 18 -14.93 22.80 -29.69
N PRO A 19 -14.97 23.76 -28.75
CA PRO A 19 -14.09 23.76 -27.60
C PRO A 19 -14.81 23.05 -26.45
N CYS A 20 -14.64 21.72 -26.34
CA CYS A 20 -14.88 21.07 -25.06
C CYS A 20 -13.70 21.39 -24.15
N ALA A 21 -13.82 22.49 -23.41
CA ALA A 21 -12.94 22.80 -22.31
C ALA A 21 -13.05 21.71 -21.23
N ALA A 22 -12.07 20.82 -21.21
CA ALA A 22 -11.61 20.17 -20.00
C ALA A 22 -10.08 20.29 -19.99
N ALA A 23 -9.60 21.49 -19.66
CA ALA A 23 -8.30 21.60 -19.04
C ALA A 23 -8.43 21.01 -17.63
N ALA A 24 -8.15 19.72 -17.48
CA ALA A 24 -7.71 19.16 -16.21
C ALA A 24 -6.26 18.76 -16.43
N ALA A 25 -5.39 19.57 -15.84
CA ALA A 25 -3.97 19.35 -15.75
C ALA A 25 -3.67 17.94 -15.20
N ALA A 26 -2.56 17.37 -15.68
CA ALA A 26 -1.79 16.28 -15.10
C ALA A 26 -2.37 15.66 -13.81
N ALA A 27 -3.09 14.57 -13.98
CA ALA A 27 -2.79 13.40 -13.18
C ALA A 27 -2.30 12.37 -14.18
N VAL A 28 -0.98 12.27 -14.34
CA VAL A 28 -0.41 10.94 -14.44
C VAL A 28 -0.98 10.24 -13.21
N CYS A 29 -2.08 9.49 -13.37
CA CYS A 29 -2.46 8.58 -12.31
C CYS A 29 -1.21 7.76 -12.13
N ASP A 30 -0.53 7.98 -11.01
CA ASP A 30 0.62 7.22 -10.59
C ASP A 30 0.23 5.75 -10.71
N ILE A 31 0.53 5.12 -11.84
CA ILE A 31 0.66 3.67 -11.95
C ILE A 31 2.03 3.33 -11.35
N ILE A 32 2.35 3.94 -10.21
CA ILE A 32 3.10 3.25 -9.21
C ILE A 32 2.05 2.31 -8.63
N THR A 33 1.99 1.09 -9.16
CA THR A 33 1.28 -0.03 -8.51
C THR A 33 1.92 -0.17 -7.15
N GLN A 34 1.39 0.59 -6.19
CA GLN A 34 1.91 0.56 -4.84
C GLN A 34 1.57 -0.81 -4.26
N PRO A 35 2.45 -1.38 -3.43
CA PRO A 35 2.29 -2.76 -3.02
C PRO A 35 1.03 -2.86 -2.17
N THR A 36 -0.02 -3.46 -2.71
CA THR A 36 -1.30 -3.71 -2.00
C THR A 36 -1.16 -4.76 -0.91
N GLU A 37 0.00 -5.43 -0.87
CA GLU A 37 0.32 -6.52 0.04
C GLU A 37 1.60 -6.20 0.81
N LEU A 38 1.63 -6.69 2.05
CA LEU A 38 2.77 -6.62 2.94
C LEU A 38 3.09 -8.00 3.50
N ASP A 39 4.23 -8.57 3.13
CA ASP A 39 4.77 -9.78 3.76
C ASP A 39 5.43 -9.43 5.10
N LEU A 40 4.74 -9.75 6.19
CA LEU A 40 5.21 -9.47 7.55
C LEU A 40 6.42 -10.33 7.96
N LEU A 41 6.52 -11.57 7.50
CA LEU A 41 7.66 -12.44 7.84
C LEU A 41 8.92 -11.99 7.10
N GLY A 42 8.77 -11.62 5.84
CA GLY A 42 9.82 -10.96 5.07
C GLY A 42 10.26 -9.64 5.71
N ALA A 43 9.30 -8.81 6.13
CA ALA A 43 9.56 -7.54 6.81
C ALA A 43 10.38 -7.68 8.09
N LEU A 44 10.09 -8.70 8.91
CA LEU A 44 10.78 -8.93 10.17
C LEU A 44 12.24 -9.40 10.01
N SER A 45 12.64 -9.79 8.79
CA SER A 45 14.01 -10.24 8.46
C SER A 45 14.54 -11.31 9.42
N LEU A 46 13.68 -12.27 9.78
CA LEU A 46 13.97 -13.32 10.78
C LEU A 46 15.02 -14.34 10.33
N HIS A 47 15.36 -14.37 9.04
CA HIS A 47 16.32 -15.31 8.47
C HIS A 47 17.78 -15.04 8.89
N ASN A 48 18.10 -13.84 9.38
CA ASN A 48 19.48 -13.44 9.71
C ASN A 48 19.60 -12.79 11.10
N THR A 49 18.63 -13.03 11.99
CA THR A 49 18.62 -12.37 13.31
C THR A 49 18.48 -13.37 14.44
N SER A 50 19.32 -13.23 15.47
CA SER A 50 19.23 -14.03 16.71
C SER A 50 18.20 -13.44 17.65
N ARG A 51 16.92 -13.42 17.24
CA ARG A 51 15.83 -12.95 18.10
C ARG A 51 15.52 -14.01 19.15
N GLY A 52 15.54 -13.62 20.43
CA GLY A 52 15.13 -14.50 21.52
C GLY A 52 13.72 -15.04 21.29
N GLY A 53 13.56 -16.35 21.48
CA GLY A 53 12.26 -17.02 21.37
C GLY A 53 11.73 -17.22 19.95
N VAL A 54 12.56 -17.06 18.92
CA VAL A 54 12.19 -17.26 17.51
C VAL A 54 13.19 -18.22 16.87
N THR A 55 12.73 -19.35 16.37
CA THR A 55 13.57 -20.34 15.70
C THR A 55 12.97 -20.75 14.37
N GLY A 56 13.81 -21.07 13.38
CA GLY A 56 13.33 -21.59 12.10
C GLY A 56 12.71 -22.98 12.27
N ALA A 57 11.58 -23.22 11.62
CA ALA A 57 10.87 -24.49 11.64
C ALA A 57 10.42 -24.91 10.23
N PRO A 58 10.22 -26.21 9.98
CA PRO A 58 9.62 -26.67 8.73
C PRO A 58 8.21 -26.11 8.58
N GLY A 59 7.97 -25.35 7.50
CA GLY A 59 6.66 -24.85 7.15
C GLY A 59 5.77 -25.91 6.51
N MET A 60 4.48 -25.59 6.36
CA MET A 60 3.53 -26.44 5.62
C MET A 60 3.94 -26.62 4.15
N GLN A 61 4.64 -25.63 3.58
CA GLN A 61 5.26 -25.69 2.27
C GLN A 61 6.78 -25.53 2.43
N ALA A 62 7.56 -26.43 1.80
CA ALA A 62 9.02 -26.42 1.94
C ALA A 62 9.69 -25.12 1.44
N GLN A 63 9.04 -24.39 0.53
CA GLN A 63 9.55 -23.13 -0.03
C GLN A 63 9.21 -21.89 0.81
N ARG A 64 8.30 -22.01 1.80
CA ARG A 64 7.89 -20.90 2.65
C ARG A 64 8.57 -21.03 4.01
N ALA A 65 9.28 -19.98 4.43
CA ALA A 65 9.86 -19.92 5.76
C ALA A 65 8.75 -19.98 6.82
N ALA A 66 8.96 -20.80 7.84
CA ALA A 66 8.12 -20.84 9.03
C ALA A 66 9.00 -20.68 10.27
N TYR A 67 8.40 -20.10 11.31
CA TYR A 67 9.11 -19.77 12.54
C TYR A 67 8.33 -20.32 13.73
N ALA A 68 9.01 -21.06 14.59
CA ALA A 68 8.50 -21.46 15.88
C ALA A 68 8.73 -20.32 16.88
N LEU A 69 7.65 -19.91 17.55
CA LEU A 69 7.67 -18.84 18.55
C LEU A 69 7.54 -19.46 19.94
N GLN A 70 8.63 -19.50 20.70
CA GLN A 70 8.72 -20.18 21.99
C GLN A 70 9.38 -19.29 23.06
N GLY A 71 9.17 -19.60 24.34
CA GLY A 71 9.74 -18.82 25.46
C GLY A 71 8.93 -17.59 25.86
N GLU A 72 9.40 -16.89 26.90
CA GLU A 72 8.64 -15.82 27.57
C GLU A 72 8.77 -14.45 26.91
N SER A 73 9.92 -14.17 26.28
CA SER A 73 10.21 -12.87 25.65
C SER A 73 10.42 -13.02 24.15
N ARG A 74 9.53 -12.41 23.36
CA ARG A 74 9.57 -12.38 21.89
C ARG A 74 9.27 -10.96 21.42
N SER A 75 10.27 -10.26 20.89
CA SER A 75 10.07 -8.92 20.32
C SER A 75 10.10 -9.00 18.80
N LEU A 76 8.91 -9.09 18.21
CA LEU A 76 8.68 -9.11 16.78
C LEU A 76 7.93 -7.84 16.38
N GLU A 77 8.71 -6.78 16.15
CA GLU A 77 8.19 -5.49 15.74
C GLU A 77 8.75 -5.14 14.37
N VAL A 78 7.86 -4.63 13.52
CA VAL A 78 8.21 -4.09 12.21
C VAL A 78 8.51 -2.61 12.41
N GLU A 79 9.71 -2.19 12.04
CA GLU A 79 10.20 -0.82 12.21
C GLU A 79 10.60 -0.19 10.86
N GLY A 80 10.91 1.10 10.88
CA GLY A 80 11.49 1.83 9.75
C GLY A 80 10.55 1.93 8.56
N GLU A 81 11.10 1.76 7.35
CA GLU A 81 10.39 1.93 6.08
C GLU A 81 9.16 1.03 5.97
N VAL A 82 9.24 -0.19 6.50
CA VAL A 82 8.16 -1.17 6.39
C VAL A 82 6.97 -0.80 7.27
N PHE A 83 7.23 -0.20 8.44
CA PHE A 83 6.17 0.34 9.29
C PHE A 83 5.45 1.51 8.62
N SER A 84 6.19 2.42 7.98
CA SER A 84 5.61 3.53 7.23
C SER A 84 4.71 3.02 6.10
N LYS A 85 5.18 2.02 5.36
CA LYS A 85 4.39 1.36 4.32
C LYS A 85 3.12 0.70 4.86
N ALA A 86 3.20 -0.02 5.98
CA ALA A 86 2.04 -0.61 6.63
C ALA A 86 1.02 0.46 7.03
N THR A 87 1.50 1.56 7.61
CA THR A 87 0.66 2.69 8.03
C THR A 87 -0.02 3.37 6.85
N GLU A 88 0.67 3.54 5.72
CA GLU A 88 0.07 4.09 4.51
C GLU A 88 -1.03 3.18 3.94
N LEU A 89 -0.82 1.86 3.93
CA LEU A 89 -1.84 0.91 3.48
C LEU A 89 -3.10 0.99 4.33
N LEU A 90 -2.94 1.01 5.66
CA LEU A 90 -4.05 1.11 6.61
C LEU A 90 -4.76 2.47 6.57
N ARG A 91 -4.05 3.55 6.21
CA ARG A 91 -4.67 4.89 6.06
C ARG A 91 -5.55 5.00 4.82
N ARG A 92 -5.22 4.26 3.75
CA ARG A 92 -5.92 4.36 2.46
C ARG A 92 -7.19 3.52 2.42
N SER A 93 -7.20 2.39 3.11
CA SER A 93 -8.35 1.50 3.15
C SER A 93 -8.74 1.22 4.59
N PRO A 94 -10.01 1.42 4.97
CA PRO A 94 -10.51 1.02 6.28
C PRO A 94 -10.61 -0.50 6.43
N GLU A 95 -10.52 -1.24 5.32
CA GLU A 95 -10.63 -2.69 5.28
C GLU A 95 -9.33 -3.31 4.78
N PHE A 96 -8.90 -4.38 5.44
CA PHE A 96 -7.73 -5.16 5.05
C PHE A 96 -7.96 -6.65 5.31
N THR A 97 -7.19 -7.48 4.63
CA THR A 97 -7.21 -8.94 4.81
C THR A 97 -5.87 -9.41 5.33
N VAL A 98 -5.89 -10.29 6.33
CA VAL A 98 -4.68 -10.96 6.84
C VAL A 98 -4.71 -12.41 6.42
N LEU A 99 -3.69 -12.83 5.67
CA LEU A 99 -3.46 -14.23 5.34
C LEU A 99 -2.36 -14.76 6.27
N ALA A 100 -2.69 -15.77 7.08
CA ALA A 100 -1.74 -16.40 8.00
C ALA A 100 -1.90 -17.91 7.99
N THR A 101 -0.79 -18.64 8.07
CA THR A 101 -0.76 -20.08 8.34
C THR A 101 -0.11 -20.29 9.69
N LEU A 102 -0.83 -20.93 10.61
CA LEU A 102 -0.43 -21.04 12.01
C LEU A 102 -0.59 -22.47 12.49
N LYS A 103 0.34 -22.91 13.33
CA LYS A 103 0.23 -24.13 14.14
C LYS A 103 0.40 -23.72 15.59
N GLN A 104 -0.65 -23.95 16.39
CA GLN A 104 -0.71 -23.55 17.79
C GLN A 104 -0.99 -24.76 18.67
N GLU A 105 -0.35 -24.79 19.84
CA GLU A 105 -0.61 -25.84 20.82
C GLU A 105 -2.03 -25.75 21.38
N PRO A 106 -2.67 -26.89 21.69
CA PRO A 106 -4.00 -26.90 22.28
C PRO A 106 -4.08 -26.07 23.56
N ALA A 107 -5.24 -25.45 23.80
CA ALA A 107 -5.52 -24.66 25.01
C ALA A 107 -4.55 -23.48 25.25
N ASN A 108 -3.97 -22.92 24.19
CA ASN A 108 -3.18 -21.69 24.25
C ASN A 108 -3.92 -20.55 23.56
N SER A 109 -3.61 -19.30 23.93
CA SER A 109 -4.07 -18.09 23.25
C SER A 109 -2.85 -17.29 22.81
N GLY A 110 -2.81 -16.88 21.54
CA GLY A 110 -1.68 -16.16 20.96
C GLY A 110 -2.14 -15.02 20.09
N THR A 111 -1.35 -13.94 20.06
CA THR A 111 -1.58 -12.80 19.19
C THR A 111 -0.92 -13.04 17.84
N ILE A 112 -1.68 -12.91 16.76
CA ILE A 112 -1.20 -13.06 15.38
C ILE A 112 -0.63 -11.75 14.85
N LEU A 113 -1.33 -10.65 15.12
CA LEU A 113 -0.97 -9.28 14.74
C LEU A 113 -1.51 -8.33 15.81
N SER A 114 -0.72 -7.33 16.19
CA SER A 114 -1.14 -6.24 17.08
C SER A 114 -0.70 -4.91 16.50
N PHE A 115 -1.52 -3.88 16.70
CA PHE A 115 -1.17 -2.50 16.43
C PHE A 115 -1.05 -1.78 17.76
N SER A 116 0.16 -1.32 18.05
CA SER A 116 0.52 -0.71 19.32
C SER A 116 0.95 0.72 19.07
N HIS A 117 0.60 1.64 19.97
CA HIS A 117 1.03 3.03 19.89
C HIS A 117 1.89 3.38 21.11
N GLY A 118 3.18 3.65 20.87
CA GLY A 118 4.15 3.90 21.94
C GLY A 118 4.36 2.65 22.81
N TYR A 119 4.30 2.82 24.12
CA TYR A 119 4.47 1.73 25.09
C TYR A 119 3.18 0.93 25.36
N ASN A 120 2.05 1.28 24.74
CA ASN A 120 0.82 0.53 24.87
C ASN A 120 0.84 -0.64 23.89
N ARG A 121 1.36 -1.77 24.38
CA ARG A 121 1.34 -3.06 23.69
C ARG A 121 0.09 -3.85 24.01
#